data_AF-A0AA96HPP2-F1
#
_entry.id   AF-A0AA96HPP2-F1
#
_cell.length_a   1.000
_cell.length_b   1.000
_cell.length_c   1.000
_cell.angle_alpha   90.00
_cell.angle_beta   90.00
_cell.angle_gamma   90.00
#
_symmetry.space_group_name_H-M   'P 1'
#
loop_
_entity.id
_entity.type
_entity.pdbx_description
1 polymer ?
#
loop_
_entity_poly.entity_id
_entity_poly.type
_entity_poly.pdbx_seq_one_letter_code
_entity_poly.pdbx_strand_id
1 'polypeptide(L)' 'MMADITILKTRLEEAEIALHKLMTGAREVKVKVDDYGETTFSETNIAHLERYIAKLKQDIARALGRPRRKPLFIKF' A
#
# COMPACT_ATOMS: atom_id res chain seq x y z
N MET A 1 -12.47 -16.84 1.21
CA MET A 1 -12.41 -15.37 1.22
C MET A 1 -11.49 -14.92 0.08
N MET A 2 -12.07 -14.54 -1.06
CA MET A 2 -11.36 -13.96 -2.22
C MET A 2 -11.67 -12.47 -2.37
N ALA A 3 -12.78 -12.00 -1.80
CA ALA A 3 -13.21 -10.60 -1.84
C ALA A 3 -12.14 -9.65 -1.30
N ASP A 4 -11.47 -10.04 -0.21
CA ASP A 4 -10.44 -9.23 0.44
C ASP A 4 -9.24 -8.98 -0.46
N ILE A 5 -8.80 -9.96 -1.26
CA ILE A 5 -7.63 -9.80 -2.14
C ILE A 5 -7.92 -8.84 -3.28
N THR A 6 -9.10 -8.95 -3.90
CA THR A 6 -9.50 -8.05 -4.98
C THR A 6 -9.60 -6.61 -4.49
N ILE A 7 -10.22 -6.40 -3.31
CA ILE A 7 -10.31 -5.08 -2.68
C ILE A 7 -8.90 -4.54 -2.37
N LEU A 8 -8.02 -5.35 -1.79
CA LEU A 8 -6.63 -4.94 -1.50
C LEU A 8 -5.85 -4.57 -2.76
N LYS A 9 -6.05 -5.27 -3.89
CA LYS A 9 -5.42 -4.95 -5.17
C LYS A 9 -5.95 -3.64 -5.74
N THR A 10 -7.26 -3.41 -5.73
CA THR A 10 -7.84 -2.14 -6.18
C THR A 10 -7.28 -0.97 -5.37
N ARG A 11 -7.23 -1.10 -4.04
CA ARG A 11 -6.64 -0.09 -3.16
C ARG A 11 -5.15 0.15 -3.43
N LEU A 12 -4.42 -0.91 -3.75
CA LEU A 12 -3.01 -0.81 -4.09
C LEU A 12 -2.83 0.05 -5.35
N GLU A 13 -3.64 -0.23 -6.37
CA GLU A 13 -3.61 0.50 -7.65
C GLU A 13 -3.98 1.98 -7.46
N GLU A 14 -5.03 2.27 -6.68
CA GLU A 14 -5.41 3.65 -6.33
C GLU A 14 -4.29 4.39 -5.59
N ALA A 15 -3.62 3.72 -4.65
CA ALA A 15 -2.50 4.30 -3.91
C ALA A 15 -1.26 4.54 -4.79
N GLU A 16 -0.95 3.61 -5.71
CA GLU A 16 0.16 3.76 -6.67
C GLU A 16 -0.11 4.90 -7.67
N ILE A 17 -1.36 5.04 -8.14
CA ILE A 17 -1.77 6.17 -9.00
C ILE A 17 -1.61 7.49 -8.24
N ALA A 18 -2.01 7.54 -6.97
CA ALA A 18 -1.87 8.74 -6.17
C ALA A 18 -0.41 9.12 -5.92
N LEU A 19 0.46 8.13 -5.66
CA LEU A 19 1.90 8.34 -5.54
C LEU A 19 2.48 8.91 -6.84
N HIS A 20 2.12 8.31 -7.98
CA HIS A 20 2.59 8.77 -9.29
C HIS A 20 2.13 10.21 -9.58
N LYS A 21 0.88 10.55 -9.25
CA LYS A 21 0.35 11.92 -9.39
C LYS A 21 1.14 12.90 -8.52
N LEU A 22 1.39 12.58 -7.25
CA LEU A 22 2.22 13.42 -6.36
C LEU A 22 3.63 13.60 -6.94
N MET A 23 4.26 12.53 -7.42
CA MET A 23 5.59 12.57 -8.05
C MET A 23 5.61 13.37 -9.36
N THR A 24 4.49 13.43 -10.09
CA THR A 24 4.36 14.22 -11.34
C THR A 24 4.13 15.72 -11.05
N GLY A 25 4.06 16.13 -9.77
CA GLY A 25 3.87 17.52 -9.35
C GLY A 25 2.44 17.85 -8.91
N ALA A 26 1.60 16.85 -8.61
CA ALA A 26 0.35 17.10 -7.91
C ALA A 26 0.62 17.56 -6.48
N ARG A 27 -0.05 18.63 -6.05
CA ARG A 27 0.15 19.22 -4.73
C ARG A 27 -0.39 18.31 -3.61
N GLU A 28 -1.58 17.76 -3.84
CA GLU A 28 -2.30 16.87 -2.91
C GLU A 28 -3.18 15.91 -3.71
N VAL A 29 -3.30 14.66 -3.25
CA VAL A 29 -4.15 13.63 -3.87
C VAL A 29 -4.97 12.95 -2.79
N LYS A 30 -6.29 12.85 -3.03
CA LYS A 30 -7.20 12.12 -2.16
C LYS A 30 -7.25 10.67 -2.58
N VAL A 31 -6.97 9.77 -1.64
CA VAL A 31 -7.09 8.32 -1.81
C VAL A 31 -8.21 7.83 -0.93
N LYS A 32 -9.14 7.06 -1.49
CA LYS A 32 -10.24 6.49 -0.72
C LYS A 32 -9.75 5.27 0.06
N VAL A 33 -9.94 5.29 1.38
CA VAL A 33 -9.59 4.20 2.28
C VAL A 33 -10.90 3.72 2.92
N ASP A 34 -11.41 2.54 2.52
CA ASP A 34 -12.76 2.05 2.89
C ASP A 34 -13.16 2.26 4.36
N ASP A 35 -12.22 2.07 5.29
CA ASP A 35 -12.53 1.95 6.72
C ASP A 35 -12.52 3.30 7.45
N TYR A 36 -11.89 4.32 6.87
CA TYR A 36 -11.69 5.64 7.50
C TYR A 36 -12.06 6.84 6.60
N GLY A 37 -12.47 6.61 5.35
CA GLY A 37 -12.82 7.66 4.40
C GLY A 37 -11.69 8.05 3.47
N GLU A 38 -11.78 9.24 2.86
CA GLU A 38 -10.74 9.76 1.98
C GLU A 38 -9.55 10.28 2.81
N THR A 39 -8.36 9.74 2.58
CA THR A 39 -7.12 10.30 3.11
C THR A 39 -6.48 11.17 2.04
N THR A 40 -6.25 12.44 2.37
CA THR A 40 -5.47 13.35 1.53
C THR A 40 -3.99 13.11 1.79
N PHE A 41 -3.26 12.69 0.76
CA PHE A 41 -1.81 12.60 0.77
C PHE A 41 -1.22 13.81 0.03
N SER A 42 -0.14 14.35 0.57
CA SER A 42 0.63 15.46 0.02
C SER A 42 2.08 15.05 -0.15
N GLU A 43 2.88 15.89 -0.80
CA GLU A 43 4.31 15.65 -1.01
C GLU A 43 5.07 15.37 0.32
N THR A 44 4.69 16.07 1.38
CA THR A 44 5.23 15.87 2.74
C THR A 44 4.90 14.50 3.35
N ASN A 45 3.83 13.85 2.87
CA ASN A 45 3.35 12.56 3.34
C ASN A 45 3.64 11.41 2.36
N ILE A 46 4.47 11.63 1.33
CA ILE A 46 4.87 10.59 0.36
C ILE A 46 5.44 9.36 1.07
N ALA A 47 6.33 9.54 2.05
CA ALA A 47 6.90 8.45 2.82
C ALA A 47 5.86 7.65 3.64
N HIS A 48 4.71 8.27 3.96
CA HIS A 48 3.59 7.58 4.60
C HIS A 48 2.79 6.77 3.57
N LEU A 49 2.56 7.34 2.39
CA LEU A 49 1.91 6.68 1.26
C LEU A 49 2.70 5.45 0.77
N GLU A 50 4.03 5.55 0.65
CA GLU A 50 4.90 4.43 0.28
C GLU A 50 4.85 3.30 1.30
N ARG A 51 4.87 3.62 2.61
CA ARG A 51 4.70 2.63 3.67
C ARG A 51 3.34 1.95 3.62
N TYR A 52 2.29 2.70 3.29
CA TYR A 52 0.95 2.15 3.12
C TYR A 52 0.87 1.19 1.92
N ILE A 53 1.45 1.56 0.78
CA ILE A 53 1.58 0.69 -0.41
C ILE A 53 2.35 -0.59 -0.04
N ALA A 54 3.47 -0.47 0.68
CA ALA A 54 4.24 -1.63 1.12
C ALA A 54 3.44 -2.55 2.05
N LYS A 55 2.64 -1.98 2.96
CA LYS A 55 1.74 -2.73 3.83
C LYS A 55 0.65 -3.48 3.03
N LEU A 56 0.00 -2.81 2.08
CA LEU A 56 -0.99 -3.43 1.19
C LEU A 56 -0.38 -4.60 0.40
N LYS A 57 0.82 -4.44 -0.16
CA LYS A 57 1.54 -5.53 -0.83
C LYS A 57 1.80 -6.71 0.11
N GLN A 58 2.14 -6.45 1.37
CA GLN A 58 2.32 -7.50 2.37
C GLN A 58 1.01 -8.19 2.76
N ASP A 59 -0.08 -7.46 2.91
CA ASP A 59 -1.39 -8.02 3.23
C ASP A 59 -1.91 -8.87 2.06
N ILE A 60 -1.71 -8.44 0.82
CA ILE A 60 -1.97 -9.23 -0.38
C ILE A 60 -1.12 -10.51 -0.37
N ALA A 61 0.18 -10.42 -0.08
CA ALA A 61 1.07 -11.58 -0.03
C ALA A 61 0.66 -12.58 1.07
N ARG A 62 0.20 -12.06 2.22
CA ARG A 62 -0.32 -12.86 3.34
C ARG A 62 -1.62 -13.55 2.97
N ALA A 63 -2.55 -12.84 2.33
CA ALA A 63 -3.82 -13.38 1.88
C ALA A 63 -3.65 -14.40 0.75
N LEU A 64 -2.64 -14.22 -0.12
CA LEU A 64 -2.23 -15.20 -1.13
C LEU A 64 -1.48 -16.41 -0.54
N GLY A 65 -1.21 -16.44 0.77
CA GLY A 65 -0.58 -17.57 1.45
C GLY A 65 0.91 -17.75 1.15
N ARG A 66 1.63 -16.70 0.67
CA ARG A 66 3.07 -16.82 0.46
C ARG A 66 3.78 -16.96 1.81
N PRO A 67 4.50 -18.08 2.08
CA PRO A 67 5.24 -18.23 3.32
C PRO A 67 6.35 -17.18 3.38
N ARG A 68 6.38 -16.39 4.47
CA ARG A 68 7.50 -15.48 4.75
C ARG A 68 8.80 -16.30 4.79
N ARG A 69 9.82 -15.87 4.05
CA ARG A 69 11.20 -16.34 4.29
C ARG A 69 11.55 -15.96 5.73
N LYS A 70 11.68 -16.95 6.62
CA LYS A 70 12.18 -16.77 7.99
C LYS A 70 13.56 -16.10 7.91
N PRO A 71 13.91 -15.17 8.83
CA PRO A 71 15.29 -14.73 8.95
C PRO A 71 16.14 -15.96 9.27
N LEU A 72 17.08 -16.28 8.38
CA LEU A 72 18.11 -17.27 8.64
C LEU A 72 19.04 -16.61 9.67
N PHE A 73 18.98 -17.06 10.92
CA PHE A 73 20.00 -16.71 11.90
C PHE A 73 21.30 -17.42 11.46
N ILE A 74 22.15 -16.70 10.74
CA ILE A 74 23.55 -17.10 10.53
C ILE A 74 24.29 -16.73 11.81
N LYS A 75 24.56 -17.72 12.66
CA LYS A 75 25.60 -17.63 13.69
C LYS A 75 26.94 -17.87 13.00
N PHE A 76 27.85 -16.92 13.14
CA PHE A 76 29.29 -17.10 12.90
C PHE A 76 29.95 -17.67 14.15
#